data_AF-A0A3A1QVW3-F1
#
_entry.id   AF-A0A3A1QVW3-F1
#
_cell.length_a   1.000
_cell.length_b   1.000
_cell.length_c   1.000
_cell.angle_alpha   90.00
_cell.angle_beta   90.00
_cell.angle_gamma   90.00
#
_symmetry.space_group_name_H-M   'P 1'
#
loop_
_entity.id
_entity.type
_entity.pdbx_description
1 polymer ?
#
loop_
_entity_poly.entity_id
_entity_poly.type
_entity_poly.pdbx_seq_one_letter_code
_entity_poly.pdbx_strand_id
1 'polypeptide(L)'
;MNLEVEQALKVKSIALDIIEELLQDEAHYKEKDLKNAAELLSRCVCDLVNIYAGISEVHDTALQGTISKVKISYNSIVNSKEKVKNCI
;
A
#
# COMPACT_ATOMS: atom_id res chain seq x y z
N MET A 1 17.69 -14.50 6.56
CA MET A 1 16.23 -14.70 6.60
C MET A 1 15.79 -15.09 5.19
N ASN A 2 14.64 -15.72 4.98
CA ASN A 2 14.17 -16.06 3.62
C ASN A 2 13.79 -14.77 2.89
N LEU A 3 14.33 -14.54 1.67
CA LEU A 3 14.09 -13.33 0.86
C LEU A 3 12.59 -13.09 0.61
N GLU A 4 11.83 -14.16 0.42
CA GLU A 4 10.38 -14.11 0.23
C GLU A 4 9.67 -13.55 1.47
N VAL A 5 10.12 -13.97 2.65
CA VAL A 5 9.60 -13.48 3.94
C VAL A 5 9.95 -12.00 4.13
N GLU A 6 11.17 -11.58 3.77
CA GLU A 6 11.56 -10.17 3.81
C GLU A 6 10.68 -9.29 2.92
N GLN A 7 10.39 -9.77 1.71
CA GLN A 7 9.54 -9.05 0.76
C GLN A 7 8.09 -8.97 1.22
N ALA A 8 7.53 -10.05 1.76
CA ALA A 8 6.18 -10.04 2.34
C ALA A 8 6.06 -9.11 3.55
N LEU A 9 7.06 -9.13 4.44
CA LEU A 9 7.13 -8.20 5.58
C LEU A 9 7.24 -6.75 5.12
N LYS A 10 7.92 -6.49 3.99
CA LYS A 10 7.99 -5.16 3.39
C LYS A 10 6.64 -4.68 2.86
N VAL A 11 5.85 -5.55 2.23
CA VAL A 11 4.47 -5.22 1.83
C VAL A 11 3.63 -4.84 3.05
N LYS A 12 3.72 -5.63 4.13
CA LYS A 12 3.03 -5.35 5.40
C LYS A 12 3.44 -3.99 5.98
N SER A 13 4.74 -3.70 6.03
CA SER A 13 5.24 -2.42 6.57
C SER A 13 4.63 -1.23 5.83
N ILE A 14 4.67 -1.23 4.50
CA ILE A 14 4.17 -0.10 3.71
C ILE A 14 2.64 0.01 3.83
N ALA A 15 1.93 -1.11 3.94
CA ALA A 15 0.49 -1.08 4.19
C ALA A 15 0.15 -0.44 5.55
N LEU A 16 0.95 -0.68 6.59
CA LEU A 16 0.81 -0.02 7.89
C LEU A 16 1.09 1.48 7.79
N ASP A 17 2.15 1.88 7.07
CA ASP A 17 2.48 3.30 6.85
C ASP A 17 1.31 4.04 6.14
N ILE A 18 0.65 3.39 5.17
CA ILE A 18 -0.55 3.95 4.51
C ILE A 18 -1.70 4.11 5.51
N ILE A 19 -1.96 3.11 6.33
CA ILE A 19 -3.04 3.16 7.34
C ILE A 19 -2.77 4.28 8.34
N GLU A 20 -1.53 4.40 8.81
CA GLU A 20 -1.13 5.45 9.74
C GLU A 20 -1.36 6.83 9.14
N GLU A 21 -0.91 7.08 7.90
CA GLU A 21 -1.16 8.36 7.23
C GLU A 21 -2.66 8.65 7.05
N LEU A 22 -3.45 7.66 6.61
CA LEU A 22 -4.88 7.81 6.39
C LEU A 22 -5.70 8.06 7.67
N LEU A 23 -5.22 7.56 8.81
CA LEU A 23 -5.89 7.67 10.11
C LEU A 23 -5.34 8.80 10.99
N GLN A 24 -4.39 9.59 10.50
CA GLN A 24 -3.95 10.79 11.23
C GLN A 24 -5.12 11.77 11.42
N ASP A 25 -5.23 12.32 12.62
CA ASP A 25 -6.23 13.34 12.94
C ASP A 25 -6.10 14.54 11.98
N GLU A 26 -7.25 15.10 11.59
CA GLU A 26 -7.36 16.22 10.64
C GLU A 26 -6.80 15.96 9.23
N ALA A 27 -6.44 14.72 8.88
CA ALA A 27 -5.99 14.41 7.52
C ALA A 27 -7.17 14.46 6.53
N HIS A 28 -7.03 15.30 5.50
CA HIS A 28 -8.03 15.45 4.44
C HIS A 28 -7.44 14.93 3.13
N TYR A 29 -8.18 14.03 2.49
CA TYR A 29 -7.82 13.41 1.23
C TYR A 29 -8.98 13.52 0.25
N LYS A 30 -8.67 13.64 -1.04
CA LYS A 30 -9.69 13.59 -2.08
C LYS A 30 -10.24 12.18 -2.17
N GLU A 31 -11.53 12.07 -2.45
CA GLU A 31 -12.22 10.78 -2.63
C GLU A 31 -11.50 9.85 -3.62
N LYS A 32 -10.95 10.41 -4.71
CA LYS A 32 -10.18 9.65 -5.71
C LYS A 32 -8.95 8.98 -5.11
N ASP A 33 -8.23 9.68 -4.23
CA ASP A 33 -7.00 9.16 -3.63
C ASP A 33 -7.32 8.04 -2.63
N LEU A 34 -8.41 8.19 -1.87
CA LEU A 34 -8.93 7.15 -0.98
C LEU A 34 -9.37 5.89 -1.76
N LYS A 35 -10.08 6.07 -2.88
CA LYS A 35 -10.48 4.97 -3.78
C LYS A 35 -9.28 4.23 -4.34
N ASN A 36 -8.24 4.97 -4.77
CA ASN A 36 -6.99 4.39 -5.25
C ASN A 36 -6.26 3.60 -4.15
N ALA A 37 -6.18 4.14 -2.93
CA ALA A 37 -5.56 3.42 -1.81
C ALA A 37 -6.31 2.13 -1.48
N ALA A 38 -7.65 2.17 -1.46
CA ALA A 38 -8.48 0.98 -1.25
C ALA A 38 -8.26 -0.07 -2.35
N GLU A 39 -8.21 0.33 -3.63
CA GLU A 39 -7.95 -0.58 -4.74
C GLU A 39 -6.57 -1.25 -4.61
N LEU A 40 -5.52 -0.45 -4.37
CA LEU A 40 -4.14 -0.95 -4.33
C LEU A 40 -3.90 -1.86 -3.12
N LEU A 41 -4.42 -1.50 -1.95
CA LEU A 41 -4.38 -2.38 -0.77
C LEU A 41 -5.12 -3.70 -1.02
N SER A 42 -6.30 -3.65 -1.63
CA SER A 42 -7.08 -4.86 -1.97
C SER A 42 -6.33 -5.75 -2.95
N ARG A 43 -5.70 -5.16 -3.98
CA ARG A 43 -4.87 -5.91 -4.93
C ARG A 43 -3.65 -6.54 -4.26
N CYS A 44 -3.04 -5.89 -3.28
CA CYS A 44 -1.93 -6.47 -2.52
C CYS A 44 -2.37 -7.72 -1.75
N VAL A 45 -3.57 -7.72 -1.18
CA VAL A 45 -4.15 -8.93 -0.55
C VAL A 45 -4.33 -10.04 -1.58
N CYS A 46 -4.91 -9.74 -2.75
CA CYS A 46 -5.09 -10.73 -3.81
C CYS A 46 -3.75 -11.31 -4.29
N ASP A 47 -2.73 -10.47 -4.50
CA ASP A 47 -1.40 -10.91 -4.92
C ASP A 47 -0.80 -11.85 -3.87
N LEU A 48 -0.82 -11.46 -2.59
CA LEU A 48 -0.29 -12.28 -1.49
C LEU A 48 -1.01 -13.62 -1.37
N VAL A 49 -2.35 -13.64 -1.52
CA VAL A 49 -3.12 -14.89 -1.54
C VAL A 49 -2.71 -15.77 -2.72
N ASN A 50 -2.56 -15.21 -3.92
CA ASN A 50 -2.13 -15.96 -5.10
C ASN A 50 -0.72 -16.55 -4.94
N ILE A 51 0.19 -15.82 -4.30
CA ILE A 51 1.54 -16.29 -3.99
C ILE A 51 1.46 -17.45 -3.01
N TYR A 52 0.84 -17.26 -1.84
CA TYR A 52 0.83 -18.30 -0.80
C TYR A 52 -0.10 -19.49 -1.09
N ALA A 53 -1.04 -19.35 -2.01
CA ALA A 53 -1.85 -20.47 -2.52
C ALA A 53 -1.16 -21.26 -3.66
N GLY A 54 0.05 -20.86 -4.07
CA GLY A 54 0.79 -21.52 -5.15
C GLY A 54 0.18 -21.29 -6.54
N ILE A 55 -0.63 -20.24 -6.72
CA ILE A 55 -1.23 -19.85 -8.01
C ILE A 55 -0.22 -19.06 -8.84
N SER A 56 0.67 -18.29 -8.19
CA SER A 56 1.74 -17.56 -8.88
C SER A 56 2.96 -18.46 -9.11
N GLU A 57 3.34 -18.65 -10.37
CA GLU A 57 4.47 -19.52 -10.74
C GLU A 57 5.84 -18.95 -10.31
N VAL A 58 5.93 -17.63 -10.05
CA VAL A 58 7.17 -16.95 -9.64
C VAL A 58 6.91 -15.99 -8.48
N HIS A 59 7.12 -16.49 -7.25
CA HIS A 59 6.86 -15.75 -6.01
C HIS A 59 7.63 -14.42 -5.93
N ASP A 60 8.93 -14.43 -6.25
CA ASP A 60 9.80 -13.24 -6.17
C ASP A 60 9.32 -12.11 -7.08
N THR A 61 8.98 -12.41 -8.34
CA THR A 61 8.50 -11.40 -9.30
C THR A 61 7.13 -10.87 -8.90
N ALA A 62 6.24 -11.75 -8.40
CA ALA A 62 4.93 -11.36 -7.92
C ALA A 62 5.06 -10.40 -6.71
N LEU A 63 5.89 -10.75 -5.71
CA LEU A 63 6.14 -9.92 -4.53
C LEU A 63 6.78 -8.56 -4.89
N GLN A 64 7.73 -8.51 -5.81
CA GLN A 64 8.29 -7.24 -6.29
C GLN A 64 7.22 -6.34 -6.95
N GLY A 65 6.33 -6.94 -7.74
CA GLY A 65 5.17 -6.26 -8.31
C GLY A 65 4.25 -5.70 -7.22
N THR A 66 3.94 -6.49 -6.20
CA THR A 66 3.12 -6.07 -5.05
C THR A 66 3.78 -4.94 -4.25
N ILE A 67 5.09 -5.02 -3.99
CA ILE A 67 5.85 -3.96 -3.33
C ILE A 67 5.77 -2.66 -4.15
N SER A 68 5.85 -2.74 -5.47
CA SER A 68 5.75 -1.56 -6.34
C SER A 68 4.36 -0.93 -6.28
N LYS A 69 3.29 -1.73 -6.31
CA LYS A 69 1.90 -1.27 -6.17
C LYS A 69 1.66 -0.55 -4.84
N VAL A 70 2.10 -1.14 -3.73
CA VAL A 70 1.89 -0.53 -2.40
C VAL A 70 2.71 0.76 -2.23
N LYS A 71 3.92 0.84 -2.80
CA LYS A 71 4.70 2.09 -2.83
C LYS A 71 4.04 3.21 -3.63
N ILE A 72 3.43 2.88 -4.78
CA ILE A 72 2.68 3.86 -5.58
C ILE A 72 1.53 4.42 -4.74
N SER A 73 0.78 3.54 -4.06
CA SER A 73 -0.30 3.95 -3.16
C SER A 73 0.19 4.89 -2.06
N TYR A 74 1.28 4.51 -1.37
CA TYR A 74 1.86 5.32 -0.30
C TYR A 74 2.29 6.70 -0.81
N ASN A 75 3.00 6.76 -1.92
CA ASN A 75 3.44 8.02 -2.52
C ASN A 75 2.25 8.90 -2.94
N SER A 76 1.17 8.30 -3.46
CA SER A 76 -0.06 9.06 -3.75
C SER A 76 -0.66 9.65 -2.48
N ILE A 77 -0.79 8.88 -1.40
CA ILE A 77 -1.34 9.37 -0.13
C ILE A 77 -0.50 10.49 0.46
N VAL A 78 0.82 10.32 0.57
CA VAL A 78 1.72 11.34 1.14
C VAL A 78 1.68 12.65 0.34
N ASN A 79 1.60 12.58 -0.99
CA ASN A 79 1.60 13.77 -1.85
C ASN A 79 0.22 14.41 -2.03
N SER A 80 -0.86 13.64 -1.84
CA SER A 80 -2.24 14.12 -1.99
C SER A 80 -2.85 14.67 -0.71
N LYS A 81 -2.16 14.53 0.44
CA LYS A 81 -2.59 15.09 1.72
C LYS A 81 -2.83 16.58 1.59
N GLU A 82 -4.10 16.99 1.71
CA GLU A 82 -4.44 18.40 1.67
C GLU A 82 -3.91 19.05 2.96
N LYS A 83 -3.02 20.03 2.82
CA LYS A 83 -2.63 20.85 3.97
C LYS A 83 -3.87 21.65 4.36
N VAL A 84 -4.38 21.43 5.57
CA VAL A 84 -5.37 22.31 6.19
C VAL A 84 -4.80 23.73 6.10
N LYS A 85 -5.37 24.56 5.22
CA LYS A 85 -5.07 25.99 5.24
C LYS A 85 -5.73 26.52 6.50
N ASN A 86 -4.92 26.76 7.53
CA ASN A 86 -5.35 27.61 8.64
C ASN A 86 -5.66 28.99 8.03
N CYS A 87 -6.93 29.27 7.81
CA CYS A 87 -7.42 30.63 7.64
C CYS A 87 -7.36 31.27 9.04
N ILE A 88 -6.38 32.14 9.26
CA ILE A 88 -6.37 33.12 10.35
C ILE A 88 -6.81 34.45 9.75
#